data_AF-A0A517IEU6-F1
#
_entry.id   AF-A0A517IEU6-F1
#
_cell.length_a   1.000
_cell.length_b   1.000
_cell.length_c   1.000
_cell.angle_alpha   90.00
_cell.angle_beta   90.00
_cell.angle_gamma   90.00
#
_symmetry.space_group_name_H-M   'P 1'
#
loop_
_entity.id
_entity.type
_entity.pdbx_description
1 polymer ?
#
loop_
_entity_poly.entity_id
_entity_poly.type
_entity_poly.pdbx_seq_one_letter_code
_entity_poly.pdbx_strand_id
1 'polypeptide(L)'
;MAMTVDVLLNSLLETTLRLEKIVSVKDSEPDEWLSVLDEREELISQIQHQGLDNESLSAWQKQQLEQMYEINQRLIPLIDGRMQGVQQQLNNLQRSKLAMNTYNEAGPNGYGAFFDRKK
;
A
#
# COMPACT_ATOMS: atom_id res chain seq x y z
N MET A 1 33.08 -1.73 -0.87
CA MET A 1 33.24 -0.28 -1.17
C MET A 1 32.21 0.45 -0.34
N ALA A 2 32.60 1.47 0.41
CA ALA A 2 31.62 2.33 1.06
C ALA A 2 30.86 3.09 -0.04
N MET A 3 29.53 2.96 -0.09
CA MET A 3 28.72 3.81 -0.96
C MET A 3 28.78 5.23 -0.42
N THR A 4 28.84 6.26 -1.26
CA THR A 4 28.76 7.65 -0.80
C THR A 4 27.30 8.08 -0.68
N VAL A 5 27.03 9.15 0.06
CA VAL A 5 25.69 9.76 0.14
C VAL A 5 25.11 10.06 -1.25
N ASP A 6 25.93 10.52 -2.20
CA ASP A 6 25.49 10.76 -3.58
C ASP A 6 25.02 9.49 -4.29
N VAL A 7 25.72 8.38 -4.11
CA VAL A 7 25.31 7.09 -4.71
C VAL A 7 24.00 6.62 -4.09
N LEU A 8 23.86 6.74 -2.76
CA LEU A 8 22.65 6.34 -2.06
C LEU A 8 21.43 7.19 -2.46
N LEU A 9 21.61 8.51 -2.59
CA LEU A 9 20.54 9.43 -3.04
C LEU A 9 20.14 9.17 -4.50
N ASN A 10 21.11 8.87 -5.37
CA ASN A 10 20.81 8.44 -6.74
C ASN A 10 20.00 7.15 -6.78
N SER A 11 20.43 6.11 -6.05
CA SER A 11 19.70 4.85 -5.97
C SER A 11 18.31 5.03 -5.36
N LEU A 12 18.16 5.91 -4.36
CA LEU A 12 16.86 6.21 -3.77
C LEU A 12 15.94 6.93 -4.76
N LEU A 13 16.48 7.84 -5.57
CA LEU A 13 15.72 8.51 -6.62
C LEU A 13 15.29 7.52 -7.72
N GLU A 14 16.17 6.64 -8.16
CA GLU A 14 15.87 5.60 -9.15
C GLU A 14 14.77 4.65 -8.68
N THR A 15 14.87 4.16 -7.45
CA THR A 15 13.83 3.31 -6.83
C THR A 15 12.54 4.08 -6.60
N THR A 16 12.60 5.40 -6.38
CA THR A 16 11.42 6.26 -6.30
C THR A 16 10.69 6.40 -7.63
N LEU A 17 11.42 6.61 -8.72
CA LEU A 17 10.86 6.63 -10.08
C LEU A 17 10.30 5.26 -10.49
N ARG A 18 10.97 4.17 -10.09
CA ARG A 18 10.49 2.80 -10.32
C ARG A 18 9.17 2.56 -9.59
N LEU A 19 9.07 2.98 -8.33
CA LEU A 19 7.84 2.90 -7.56
C LEU A 19 6.71 3.70 -8.22
N GLU A 20 7.00 4.92 -8.68
CA GLU A 20 6.01 5.74 -9.39
C GLU A 20 5.45 5.03 -10.62
N LYS A 21 6.33 4.42 -11.41
CA LYS A 21 5.95 3.69 -12.61
C LYS A 21 5.03 2.51 -12.30
N ILE A 22 5.36 1.69 -11.30
CA ILE A 22 4.56 0.49 -10.98
C ILE A 22 3.22 0.84 -10.33
N VAL A 23 3.19 1.82 -9.41
CA VAL A 23 1.96 2.25 -8.74
C VAL A 23 1.00 2.93 -9.73
N SER A 24 1.52 3.61 -10.75
CA SER A 24 0.70 4.25 -11.77
C SER A 24 0.08 3.26 -12.76
N VAL A 25 0.55 2.01 -12.81
CA VAL A 25 -0.09 0.98 -13.64
C VAL A 25 -1.40 0.57 -13.01
N LYS A 26 -2.48 0.69 -13.79
CA LYS A 26 -3.81 0.23 -13.39
C LYS A 26 -3.77 -1.26 -13.09
N ASP A 27 -4.38 -1.64 -11.96
CA ASP A 27 -4.44 -3.02 -11.47
C ASP A 27 -3.07 -3.64 -11.14
N SER A 28 -2.05 -2.82 -10.89
CA SER A 28 -0.77 -3.32 -10.38
C SER A 28 -0.93 -4.04 -9.05
N GLU A 29 -0.09 -5.08 -8.87
CA GLU A 29 -0.14 -5.95 -7.71
C GLU A 29 0.64 -5.32 -6.54
N PRO A 30 0.02 -5.19 -5.33
CA PRO A 30 0.68 -4.59 -4.18
C PRO A 30 1.99 -5.30 -3.78
N ASP A 31 2.10 -6.60 -4.02
CA ASP A 31 3.31 -7.38 -3.73
C ASP A 31 4.54 -6.85 -4.51
N GLU A 32 4.33 -6.38 -5.73
CA GLU A 32 5.41 -5.75 -6.51
C GLU A 32 5.87 -4.45 -5.87
N TRP A 33 4.94 -3.68 -5.27
CA TRP A 33 5.25 -2.44 -4.58
C TRP A 33 6.07 -2.69 -3.33
N LEU A 34 5.72 -3.72 -2.55
CA LEU A 34 6.41 -4.08 -1.30
C LEU A 34 7.91 -4.30 -1.53
N SER A 35 8.27 -5.07 -2.56
CA SER A 35 9.68 -5.31 -2.89
C SER A 35 10.48 -4.02 -3.14
N VAL A 36 9.86 -3.01 -3.75
CA VAL A 36 10.49 -1.71 -4.02
C VAL A 36 10.54 -0.85 -2.76
N LEU A 37 9.52 -0.94 -1.90
CA LEU A 37 9.47 -0.23 -0.62
C LEU A 37 10.55 -0.75 0.34
N ASP A 38 10.77 -2.06 0.40
CA ASP A 38 11.83 -2.67 1.23
C ASP A 38 13.22 -2.19 0.79
N GLU A 39 13.49 -2.17 -0.53
CA GLU A 39 14.76 -1.64 -1.06
C GLU A 39 14.96 -0.17 -0.70
N ARG A 40 13.88 0.63 -0.75
CA ARG A 40 13.93 2.05 -0.38
C ARG A 40 14.19 2.24 1.12
N GLU A 41 13.56 1.43 1.97
CA GLU A 41 13.78 1.49 3.42
C GLU A 41 15.23 1.17 3.78
N GLU A 42 15.82 0.18 3.12
CA GLU A 42 17.24 -0.16 3.28
C GLU A 42 18.16 1.00 2.84
N LEU A 43 17.88 1.63 1.69
CA LEU A 43 18.64 2.80 1.24
C LEU A 43 18.52 3.98 2.21
N ILE A 44 17.32 4.25 2.73
CA ILE A 44 17.09 5.30 3.73
C ILE A 44 17.86 5.00 5.02
N SER A 45 17.84 3.76 5.48
CA SER A 45 18.61 3.30 6.65
C SER A 45 20.11 3.53 6.46
N GLN A 46 20.64 3.18 5.29
CA GLN A 46 22.06 3.42 4.96
C GLN A 46 22.41 4.91 4.93
N ILE A 47 21.54 5.77 4.38
CA ILE A 47 21.73 7.23 4.40
C ILE A 47 21.73 7.75 5.84
N GLN A 48 20.81 7.28 6.68
CA GLN A 48 20.75 7.67 8.10
C GLN A 48 22.00 7.22 8.86
N HIS A 49 22.50 6.01 8.60
CA HIS A 49 23.70 5.47 9.23
C HIS A 49 24.99 6.19 8.83
N GLN A 50 25.07 6.74 7.62
CA GLN A 50 26.22 7.53 7.22
C GLN A 50 26.34 8.84 8.00
N GLY A 51 25.26 9.27 8.66
CA GLY A 51 25.20 10.57 9.29
C GLY A 51 25.25 11.65 8.21
N LEU A 52 24.13 12.32 7.97
CA LEU A 52 24.17 13.64 7.33
C LEU A 52 24.71 14.63 8.38
N ASP A 53 25.94 14.39 8.86
CA ASP A 53 26.56 15.10 9.96
C ASP A 53 26.92 16.52 9.50
N ASN A 54 26.00 17.46 9.71
CA ASN A 54 26.17 18.92 9.64
C ASN A 54 26.79 19.54 8.37
N GLU A 55 27.20 18.76 7.37
CA GLU A 55 27.56 19.27 6.06
C GLU A 55 26.28 19.65 5.32
N SER A 56 26.25 20.90 4.85
CA SER A 56 25.12 21.40 4.09
C SER A 56 24.99 20.58 2.82
N LEU A 57 23.86 19.87 2.66
CA LEU A 57 23.50 19.18 1.42
C LEU A 57 23.76 20.09 0.22
N SER A 58 24.38 19.55 -0.82
CA SER A 58 24.61 20.28 -2.05
C SER A 58 23.27 20.69 -2.68
N ALA A 59 23.29 21.74 -3.51
CA ALA A 59 22.08 22.18 -4.20
C ALA A 59 21.44 21.04 -5.04
N TRP A 60 22.29 20.21 -5.64
CA TRP A 60 21.84 19.06 -6.42
C TRP A 60 21.20 17.97 -5.53
N GLN A 61 21.80 17.62 -4.39
CA GLN A 61 21.21 16.65 -3.45
C GLN A 61 19.86 17.14 -2.91
N LYS A 62 19.73 18.44 -2.62
CA LYS A 62 18.45 19.05 -2.21
C LYS A 62 17.40 18.92 -3.31
N GLN A 63 17.77 19.19 -4.56
CA GLN A 63 16.87 19.05 -5.70
C GLN A 63 16.41 17.60 -5.88
N GLN A 64 17.27 16.60 -5.65
CA GLN A 64 16.87 15.20 -5.68
C GLN A 64 15.86 14.85 -4.58
N LEU A 65 16.09 15.33 -3.35
CA LEU A 65 15.17 15.15 -2.24
C LEU A 65 13.81 15.80 -2.50
N GLU A 66 13.81 17.01 -3.07
CA GLU A 66 12.60 17.71 -3.47
C GLU A 66 11.83 16.92 -4.54
N GLN A 67 12.52 16.44 -5.58
CA GLN A 67 11.92 15.59 -6.61
C GLN A 67 11.30 14.31 -6.02
N MET A 68 12.02 13.61 -5.14
CA MET A 68 11.51 12.42 -4.47
C MET A 68 10.29 12.74 -3.60
N TYR A 69 10.33 13.86 -2.88
CA TYR A 69 9.21 14.31 -2.07
C TYR A 69 7.95 14.55 -2.93
N GLU A 70 8.09 15.27 -4.03
CA GLU A 70 6.97 15.51 -4.96
C GLU A 70 6.39 14.21 -5.52
N ILE A 71 7.25 13.26 -5.91
CA ILE A 71 6.80 11.93 -6.36
C ILE A 71 6.02 11.23 -5.25
N ASN A 72 6.55 11.20 -4.03
CA ASN A 72 5.90 10.55 -2.89
C ASN A 72 4.53 11.16 -2.60
N GLN A 73 4.39 12.49 -2.67
CA GLN A 73 3.09 13.16 -2.51
C GLN A 73 2.06 12.73 -3.54
N ARG A 74 2.48 12.43 -4.78
CA ARG A 74 1.57 11.88 -5.80
C ARG A 74 1.24 10.41 -5.57
N LEU A 75 2.15 9.64 -4.98
CA LEU A 75 1.95 8.20 -4.77
C LEU A 75 1.04 7.86 -3.60
N ILE A 76 1.12 8.62 -2.50
CA ILE A 76 0.30 8.42 -1.30
C ILE A 76 -1.20 8.21 -1.63
N PRO A 77 -1.88 9.12 -2.37
CA PRO A 77 -3.30 8.94 -2.66
C PRO A 77 -3.61 7.73 -3.56
N LEU A 78 -2.67 7.31 -4.42
CA LEU A 78 -2.85 6.12 -5.27
C LEU A 78 -2.81 4.84 -4.43
N ILE A 79 -1.84 4.77 -3.51
CA ILE A 79 -1.69 3.66 -2.57
C ILE A 79 -2.89 3.60 -1.62
N ASP A 80 -3.29 4.75 -1.06
CA ASP A 80 -4.47 4.85 -0.19
C ASP A 80 -5.74 4.40 -0.91
N GLY A 81 -5.92 4.81 -2.17
CA GLY A 81 -7.03 4.38 -3.00
C GLY A 81 -7.07 2.86 -3.20
N ARG A 82 -5.92 2.23 -3.44
CA ARG A 82 -5.81 0.75 -3.55
C ARG A 82 -6.15 0.07 -2.23
N MET A 83 -5.65 0.58 -1.11
CA MET A 83 -5.94 0.06 0.23
C MET A 83 -7.44 0.13 0.54
N GLN A 84 -8.10 1.25 0.24
CA GLN A 84 -9.55 1.39 0.39
C GLN A 84 -10.32 0.40 -0.50
N GLY A 85 -9.87 0.19 -1.74
CA GLY A 85 -10.46 -0.80 -2.65
C GLY A 85 -10.42 -2.23 -2.09
N VAL A 86 -9.26 -2.66 -1.58
CA VAL A 86 -9.10 -3.98 -0.94
C VAL A 86 -10.00 -4.10 0.30
N GLN A 87 -10.08 -3.06 1.13
CA GLN A 87 -10.95 -3.06 2.31
C GLN A 87 -12.43 -3.21 1.93
N GLN A 88 -12.88 -2.54 0.86
CA GLN A 88 -14.24 -2.70 0.35
C GLN A 88 -14.52 -4.12 -0.15
N GLN A 89 -13.57 -4.73 -0.86
CA GLN A 89 -13.70 -6.13 -1.30
C GLN A 89 -13.83 -7.09 -0.12
N LEU A 90 -13.00 -6.93 0.92
CA LEU A 90 -13.09 -7.71 2.15
C LEU A 90 -14.46 -7.55 2.84
N ASN A 91 -14.94 -6.32 2.96
CA ASN A 91 -16.26 -6.04 3.54
C ASN A 91 -17.40 -6.72 2.76
N ASN A 92 -17.32 -6.70 1.42
CA ASN A 92 -18.29 -7.36 0.57
C ASN A 92 -18.28 -8.89 0.73
N LEU A 93 -17.10 -9.50 0.84
CA LEU A 93 -16.96 -10.93 1.11
C LEU A 93 -17.57 -11.33 2.47
N GLN A 94 -17.32 -10.53 3.51
CA GLN A 94 -17.90 -10.75 4.84
C GLN A 94 -19.42 -10.67 4.81
N ARG A 95 -19.98 -9.66 4.13
CA ARG A 95 -21.44 -9.52 3.96
C ARG A 95 -22.04 -10.70 3.19
N SER A 96 -21.38 -11.13 2.12
CA SER A 96 -21.81 -12.31 1.35
C SER A 96 -21.83 -13.57 2.20
N LYS A 97 -20.78 -13.81 3.01
CA LYS A 97 -20.70 -14.94 3.94
C LYS A 97 -21.82 -14.89 5.00
N LEU A 98 -22.09 -13.72 5.57
CA LEU A 98 -23.17 -13.54 6.55
C LEU A 98 -24.56 -13.84 5.93
N ALA A 99 -24.82 -13.32 4.73
CA ALA A 99 -26.07 -13.62 4.02
C ALA A 99 -26.20 -15.12 3.75
N MET A 100 -25.13 -15.76 3.24
CA MET A 100 -25.11 -17.17 2.92
C MET A 100 -25.33 -18.06 4.17
N ASN A 101 -24.75 -17.69 5.31
CA ASN A 101 -25.01 -18.36 6.60
C ASN A 101 -26.47 -18.19 7.05
N THR A 102 -27.06 -17.00 6.87
CA THR A 102 -28.47 -16.74 7.20
C THR A 102 -29.41 -17.58 6.35
N TYR A 103 -29.12 -17.75 5.05
CA TYR A 103 -29.90 -18.61 4.16
C TYR A 103 -29.69 -20.11 4.44
N ASN A 104 -28.50 -20.55 4.86
CA ASN A 104 -28.23 -21.95 5.21
C ASN A 104 -28.82 -22.36 6.58
N GLU A 105 -28.86 -21.45 7.56
CA GLU A 105 -29.58 -21.67 8.83
C GLU A 105 -31.10 -21.61 8.63
N ALA A 106 -31.57 -20.85 7.62
CA ALA A 106 -32.95 -20.83 7.15
C ALA A 106 -33.22 -21.91 6.07
N GLY A 107 -32.81 -23.17 6.32
CA GLY A 107 -33.38 -24.33 5.63
C GLY A 107 -34.93 -24.31 5.70
N PRO A 108 -35.65 -25.13 4.91
CA PRO A 108 -37.08 -24.95 4.57
C PRO A 108 -38.11 -25.07 5.72
N ASN A 109 -37.70 -24.91 6.98
CA ASN A 109 -38.50 -25.09 8.18
C ASN A 109 -38.84 -23.76 8.89
N GLY A 110 -39.02 -22.66 8.14
CA GLY A 110 -39.31 -21.33 8.71
C GLY A 110 -40.74 -20.80 8.55
N TYR A 111 -41.58 -21.42 7.72
CA TYR A 111 -42.94 -20.92 7.41
C TYR A 111 -44.07 -21.91 7.73
N GLY A 112 -43.82 -22.93 8.55
CA GLY A 112 -44.83 -23.94 8.92
C GLY A 112 -45.35 -23.86 10.37
N ALA A 113 -44.57 -23.32 11.31
CA ALA A 113 -44.84 -23.49 12.75
C ALA A 113 -45.75 -22.42 13.38
N PHE A 114 -46.25 -21.44 12.62
CA PHE A 114 -47.06 -20.34 13.16
C PHE A 114 -48.57 -20.49 12.94
N PHE A 115 -49.03 -21.56 12.28
CA PHE A 115 -50.46 -21.76 11.95
C PHE A 115 -51.18 -22.85 12.74
N ASP A 116 -50.59 -23.43 13.79
CA ASP A 116 -51.38 -24.27 14.70
C ASP A 116 -51.91 -23.46 15.88
N ARG A 117 -52.98 -22.71 15.61
CA ARG A 117 -53.87 -22.22 16.67
C ARG A 117 -55.23 -22.89 16.52
N LYS A 118 -55.43 -23.89 17.37
CA LYS A 118 -56.69 -24.31 18.01
C LYS A 118 -57.72 -25.05 17.14
N LYS A 119 -57.94 -26.32 17.49
CA LYS A 119 -59.27 -26.87 17.80
C LYS A 119 -59.20 -27.75 19.03
#